data_AF-A0A5K0ZCX0-F1
#
_entry.id   AF-A0A5K0ZCX0-F1
#
_cell.length_a   1.000
_cell.length_b   1.000
_cell.length_c   1.000
_cell.angle_alpha   90.00
_cell.angle_beta   90.00
_cell.angle_gamma   90.00
#
_symmetry.space_group_name_H-M   'P 1'
#
loop_
_entity.id
_entity.type
_entity.pdbx_description
1 polymer ?
#
loop_
_entity_poly.entity_id
_entity_poly.type
_entity_poly.pdbx_seq_one_letter_code
_entity_poly.pdbx_strand_id
1 'polypeptide(L)'
;MATTGRSPQALAFVLYFSSFTLIVVLSQGEVPSALLSLSNVTDQFGLLSFKSLVTKDPYDVLSNWNSNISFSVWNGVSCSLGSQRVDGVNLSNTIPE
;
A
#
# COMPACT_ATOMS: atom_id res chain seq x y z
N MET A 1 1.33 -53.95 0.86
CA MET A 1 0.96 -52.53 0.71
C MET A 1 0.76 -51.99 2.12
N ALA A 2 1.78 -51.36 2.71
CA ALA A 2 1.75 -50.96 4.12
C ALA A 2 1.08 -49.59 4.26
N THR A 3 -0.08 -49.55 4.92
CA THR A 3 -0.73 -48.32 5.33
C THR A 3 -0.09 -47.87 6.65
N THR A 4 0.82 -46.90 6.60
CA THR A 4 1.40 -46.29 7.80
C THR A 4 0.31 -45.52 8.54
N GLY A 5 -0.33 -46.17 9.51
CA GLY A 5 -1.28 -45.54 10.43
C GLY A 5 -0.56 -44.48 11.26
N ARG A 6 -0.84 -43.21 10.99
CA ARG A 6 -0.20 -42.09 11.68
C ARG A 6 -0.74 -42.05 13.13
N SER A 7 0.16 -42.15 14.11
CA SER A 7 -0.19 -42.11 15.54
C SER A 7 -1.01 -40.86 15.87
N PRO A 8 -2.09 -40.95 16.67
CA PRO A 8 -2.94 -39.82 17.04
C PRO A 8 -2.16 -38.63 17.62
N GLN A 9 -1.05 -38.92 18.31
CA GLN A 9 -0.17 -37.92 18.90
C GLN A 9 0.54 -37.07 17.83
N ALA A 10 1.01 -37.71 16.76
CA ALA A 10 1.68 -37.00 15.66
C ALA A 10 0.71 -36.08 14.91
N LEU A 11 -0.57 -36.47 14.79
CA LEU A 11 -1.60 -35.61 14.22
C LEU A 11 -1.87 -34.41 15.12
N ALA A 12 -1.97 -34.59 16.43
CA ALA A 12 -2.13 -33.49 17.38
C ALA A 12 -0.97 -32.49 17.32
N PHE A 13 0.29 -32.97 17.25
CA PHE A 13 1.45 -32.09 17.10
C PHE A 13 1.45 -31.33 15.77
N VAL A 14 1.09 -31.98 14.68
CA VAL A 14 0.99 -31.33 13.36
C VAL A 14 -0.10 -30.26 13.37
N LEU A 15 -1.26 -30.56 13.94
CA LEU A 15 -2.37 -29.60 14.05
C LEU A 15 -2.00 -28.42 14.95
N TYR A 16 -1.31 -28.67 16.07
CA TYR A 16 -0.83 -27.62 16.97
C TYR A 16 0.21 -26.72 16.30
N PHE A 17 1.19 -27.31 15.63
CA PHE A 17 2.20 -26.55 14.92
C PHE A 17 1.58 -25.72 13.78
N SER A 18 0.66 -26.33 13.01
CA SER A 18 -0.06 -25.65 11.93
C SER A 18 -0.98 -24.54 12.43
N SER A 19 -1.64 -24.70 13.58
CA SER A 19 -2.48 -23.64 14.15
C SER A 19 -1.63 -22.50 14.69
N PHE A 20 -0.50 -22.81 15.35
CA PHE A 20 0.43 -21.82 15.86
C PHE A 20 1.05 -20.98 14.73
N THR A 21 1.50 -21.62 13.63
CA THR A 21 2.02 -20.88 12.48
C THR A 21 0.94 -20.02 11.83
N LEU A 22 -0.29 -20.52 11.71
CA LEU A 22 -1.42 -19.74 11.16
C LEU A 22 -1.72 -18.52 12.04
N ILE A 23 -1.75 -18.67 13.36
CA ILE A 23 -1.98 -17.56 14.30
C ILE A 23 -0.86 -16.51 14.18
N VAL A 24 0.41 -16.93 14.11
CA VAL A 24 1.55 -16.01 13.94
C VAL A 24 1.48 -15.24 12.61
N VAL A 25 1.06 -15.88 11.52
CA VAL A 25 0.87 -15.23 10.22
C VAL A 25 -0.30 -14.24 10.25
N LEU A 26 -1.44 -14.63 10.82
CA LEU A 26 -2.62 -13.76 10.93
C LEU A 26 -2.40 -12.59 11.89
N SER A 27 -1.52 -12.75 12.89
CA SER A 27 -1.16 -11.68 13.83
C SER A 27 -0.25 -10.60 13.23
N GLN A 28 0.38 -10.86 12.08
CA GLN A 28 1.14 -9.87 11.33
C GLN A 28 0.18 -9.01 10.49
N GLY A 29 -0.58 -8.14 11.17
CA GLY A 29 -1.48 -7.16 10.57
C GLY A 29 -0.79 -5.88 10.09
N GLU A 30 0.53 -5.88 9.97
CA GLU A 30 1.32 -4.69 9.63
C GLU A 30 2.00 -4.88 8.28
N VAL A 31 1.68 -4.02 7.34
CA VAL A 31 2.33 -4.00 6.02
C VAL A 31 3.81 -3.68 6.26
N PRO A 32 4.76 -4.52 5.79
CA PRO A 32 6.18 -4.26 5.91
C PRO A 32 6.53 -2.84 5.45
N SER A 33 7.29 -2.09 6.25
CA SER A 33 7.68 -0.70 5.92
C SER A 33 8.38 -0.60 4.56
N ALA A 34 9.08 -1.66 4.13
CA ALA A 34 9.67 -1.78 2.79
C ALA A 34 8.61 -1.78 1.66
N LEU A 35 7.45 -2.43 1.86
CA LEU A 35 6.35 -2.41 0.89
C LEU A 35 5.68 -1.03 0.83
N LEU A 36 5.55 -0.33 1.97
CA LEU A 36 5.04 1.04 2.02
C LEU A 36 5.99 2.03 1.33
N SER A 37 7.30 1.86 1.52
CA SER A 37 8.33 2.65 0.83
C SER A 37 8.33 2.42 -0.68
N LEU A 38 8.16 1.17 -1.14
CA LEU A 38 8.10 0.87 -2.57
C LEU A 38 6.80 1.38 -3.21
N SER A 39 5.68 1.32 -2.49
CA SER A 39 4.42 1.94 -2.91
C SER A 39 4.61 3.43 -3.11
N ASN A 40 5.15 4.14 -2.11
CA ASN A 40 5.46 5.57 -2.19
C ASN A 40 6.19 5.96 -3.48
N VAL A 41 7.27 5.23 -3.82
CA VAL A 41 8.08 5.52 -5.01
C VAL A 41 7.27 5.30 -6.29
N THR A 42 6.47 4.23 -6.32
CA THR A 42 5.63 3.89 -7.48
C THR A 42 4.50 4.91 -7.66
N ASP A 43 3.85 5.28 -6.56
CA ASP A 43 2.78 6.28 -6.51
C ASP A 43 3.30 7.66 -6.94
N GLN A 44 4.46 8.08 -6.42
CA GLN A 44 5.12 9.33 -6.81
C GLN A 44 5.46 9.36 -8.31
N PHE A 45 6.04 8.26 -8.82
CA PHE A 45 6.40 8.17 -10.24
C PHE A 45 5.17 8.19 -11.15
N GLY A 46 4.10 7.49 -10.76
CA GLY A 46 2.84 7.47 -11.50
C GLY A 46 2.20 8.85 -11.60
N LEU A 47 2.16 9.59 -10.48
CA LEU A 47 1.62 10.94 -10.46
C LEU A 47 2.47 11.95 -11.26
N LEU A 48 3.81 11.86 -11.22
CA LEU A 48 4.66 12.72 -12.06
C LEU A 48 4.52 12.40 -13.55
N SER A 49 4.36 11.11 -13.90
CA SER A 49 4.06 10.69 -15.26
C SER A 49 2.70 11.23 -15.72
N PHE A 50 1.70 11.22 -14.84
CA PHE A 50 0.41 11.86 -15.10
C PHE A 50 0.59 13.36 -15.37
N LYS A 51 1.34 14.07 -14.52
CA LYS A 51 1.66 15.49 -14.72
C LYS A 51 2.28 15.77 -16.09
N SER A 52 3.23 14.93 -16.55
CA SER A 52 3.88 15.16 -17.85
C SER A 52 2.95 14.98 -19.05
N LEU A 53 1.90 14.17 -18.90
CA LEU A 53 0.89 13.95 -19.94
C LEU A 53 -0.14 15.08 -20.00
N VAL A 54 -0.29 15.87 -18.93
CA VAL A 54 -1.18 17.04 -18.90
C VAL A 54 -0.53 18.18 -19.67
N THR A 55 -1.06 18.47 -20.86
CA THR A 55 -0.54 19.49 -21.78
C THR A 55 -1.07 20.90 -21.49
N LYS A 56 -2.19 21.00 -20.76
CA LYS A 56 -2.82 22.27 -20.37
C LYS A 56 -3.31 22.16 -18.94
N ASP A 57 -2.74 22.98 -18.07
CA ASP A 57 -3.17 23.14 -16.68
C ASP A 57 -3.52 24.63 -16.45
N PRO A 58 -4.69 25.09 -16.90
CA PRO A 58 -5.05 26.52 -16.85
C PRO A 58 -5.24 27.06 -15.43
N TYR A 59 -5.39 26.18 -14.44
CA TYR A 59 -5.59 26.53 -13.04
C TYR A 59 -4.37 26.21 -12.16
N ASP A 60 -3.27 25.75 -12.78
CA ASP A 60 -2.02 25.39 -12.12
C ASP A 60 -2.20 24.44 -10.91
N VAL A 61 -3.15 23.52 -11.02
CA VAL A 61 -3.47 22.55 -9.95
C VAL A 61 -2.26 21.64 -9.71
N LEU A 62 -1.49 21.36 -10.75
CA LEU A 62 -0.32 20.49 -10.71
C LEU A 62 0.99 21.25 -10.47
N SER A 63 0.97 22.57 -10.24
CA SER A 63 2.14 23.42 -9.93
C SER A 63 3.10 22.75 -8.96
N ASN A 64 2.55 22.36 -7.82
CA ASN A 64 3.30 21.89 -6.66
C ASN A 64 3.75 20.42 -6.79
N TRP A 65 3.30 19.70 -7.82
CA TRP A 65 3.70 18.30 -8.02
C TRP A 65 5.18 18.24 -8.41
N ASN A 66 6.03 17.88 -7.45
CA ASN A 66 7.48 17.91 -7.57
C ASN A 66 8.11 16.69 -6.86
N SER A 67 9.05 16.01 -7.51
CA SER A 67 9.74 14.83 -6.97
C SER A 67 10.52 15.12 -5.67
N ASN A 68 10.90 16.38 -5.45
CA ASN A 68 11.67 16.79 -4.29
C ASN A 68 10.83 16.99 -3.01
N ILE A 69 9.51 16.98 -3.14
CA ILE A 69 8.58 17.08 -2.01
C ILE A 69 7.67 15.85 -1.97
N SER A 70 7.17 15.52 -0.77
CA SER A 70 6.24 14.39 -0.61
C SER A 70 4.95 14.63 -1.38
N PHE A 71 4.42 13.60 -2.05
CA PHE A 71 3.14 13.72 -2.75
C PHE A 71 1.95 13.93 -1.80
N SER A 72 2.12 13.67 -0.50
CA SER A 72 1.09 13.95 0.51
C SER A 72 0.79 15.44 0.70
N VAL A 73 1.66 16.33 0.22
CA VAL A 73 1.43 17.79 0.26
C VAL A 73 1.06 18.35 -1.12
N TRP A 74 0.93 17.49 -2.14
CA TRP A 74 0.57 17.96 -3.47
C TRP A 74 -0.89 18.38 -3.53
N ASN A 75 -1.15 19.48 -4.23
CA ASN A 75 -2.49 19.97 -4.49
C ASN A 75 -3.36 18.87 -5.12
N GLY A 76 -4.53 18.65 -4.55
CA GLY A 76 -5.50 17.67 -5.03
C GLY A 76 -5.17 16.21 -4.69
N VAL A 77 -4.00 15.89 -4.14
CA VAL A 77 -3.65 14.50 -3.79
C VAL A 77 -4.10 14.20 -2.37
N SER A 78 -4.99 13.22 -2.22
CA SER A 78 -5.42 12.70 -0.91
C SER A 78 -4.61 11.46 -0.57
N CYS A 79 -4.05 11.41 0.63
CA CYS A 79 -3.27 10.28 1.12
C CYS A 79 -4.00 9.58 2.28
N SER A 80 -4.01 8.25 2.23
CA SER A 80 -4.52 7.43 3.33
C SER A 80 -3.60 7.51 4.55
N LEU A 81 -4.17 7.89 5.70
CA LEU A 81 -3.47 7.89 6.98
C LEU A 81 -3.13 6.44 7.35
N GLY A 82 -1.83 6.12 7.42
CA GLY A 82 -1.32 4.81 7.85
C GLY A 82 -0.70 3.94 6.76
N SER A 83 -1.04 4.14 5.49
CA SER A 83 -0.46 3.40 4.36
C SER A 83 0.38 4.28 3.42
N GLN A 84 0.29 5.61 3.56
CA GLN A 84 0.92 6.57 2.65
C GLN A 84 0.60 6.26 1.18
N ARG A 85 -0.56 5.65 0.91
CA ARG A 85 -1.05 5.40 -0.45
C ARG A 85 -1.91 6.56 -0.89
N VAL A 86 -1.85 6.87 -2.18
CA VAL A 86 -2.77 7.80 -2.83
C VAL A 86 -4.17 7.18 -2.76
N ASP A 87 -5.06 7.85 -2.05
CA ASP A 87 -6.46 7.47 -1.89
C ASP A 87 -7.34 8.12 -2.96
N GLY A 88 -6.92 9.28 -3.47
CA GLY A 88 -7.59 9.95 -4.57
C GLY A 88 -6.83 11.16 -5.09
N VAL A 89 -7.15 11.54 -6.33
CA VAL A 89 -6.67 12.78 -6.94
C VAL A 89 -7.88 13.62 -7.34
N ASN A 90 -7.98 14.81 -6.75
CA ASN A 90 -9.01 15.80 -7.02
C ASN A 90 -8.40 16.95 -7.84
N LEU A 91 -8.76 17.03 -9.12
CA LEU A 91 -8.31 18.08 -10.03
C LEU A 91 -9.37 19.19 -10.22
N SER A 92 -10.41 19.18 -9.38
CA SER A 92 -11.47 20.17 -9.42
C SER A 92 -10.91 21.53 -9.01
N ASN A 93 -11.39 22.59 -9.66
CA ASN A 93 -11.03 23.98 -9.34
C ASN A 93 -11.66 24.49 -8.02
N THR A 94 -12.22 23.60 -7.20
CA THR A 94 -12.83 23.95 -5.93
C THR A 94 -11.77 23.89 -4.84
N ILE A 95 -11.25 25.07 -4.48
CA ILE A 95 -10.43 25.29 -3.29
C ILE A 95 -11.14 24.61 -2.10
N PRO A 96 -10.45 23.74 -1.33
CA PRO A 96 -11.04 23.20 -0.11
C PRO A 96 -11.16 24.36 0.90
N GLU A 97 -12.41 24.74 1.19
CA GLU A 97 -12.77 25.60 2.33
C GLU A 97 -12.59 24.84 3.65
#